data_AF-A0A183MDH7-F1
#
_entry.id   AF-A0A183MDH7-F1
#
_cell.length_a   1.000
_cell.length_b   1.000
_cell.length_c   1.000
_cell.angle_alpha   90.00
_cell.angle_beta   90.00
_cell.angle_gamma   90.00
#
_symmetry.space_group_name_H-M   'P 1'
#
loop_
_entity.id
_entity.type
_entity.pdbx_description
1 polymer ?
#
loop_
_entity_poly.entity_id
_entity_poly.type
_entity_poly.pdbx_seq_one_letter_code
_entity_poly.pdbx_strand_id
1 'polypeptide(L)'
;MKRWKWIGHTLRKALNCVTRKALTWNPQGQRERGRPKKTLRREMEIDMRKMNKNWMELEKEAQDRVVWRMLVGGLCSIRSNRRKLCSNI
;
A
#
# COMPACT_ATOMS: atom_id res chain seq x y z
N MET A 1 -0.87 -8.05 -4.42
CA MET A 1 -1.18 -7.87 -5.85
C MET A 1 -2.41 -7.00 -6.03
N LYS A 2 -3.63 -7.48 -5.75
CA LYS A 2 -4.87 -6.67 -5.88
C LYS A 2 -4.79 -5.30 -5.17
N ARG A 3 -4.28 -5.29 -3.94
CA ARG A 3 -4.05 -4.05 -3.16
C ARG A 3 -3.11 -3.05 -3.84
N TRP A 4 -1.89 -3.47 -4.17
CA TRP A 4 -0.89 -2.60 -4.83
C TRP A 4 -1.33 -2.14 -6.22
N LYS A 5 -2.07 -2.98 -6.97
CA LYS A 5 -2.73 -2.54 -8.21
C LYS A 5 -3.77 -1.44 -7.96
N TRP A 6 -4.58 -1.58 -6.91
CA TRP A 6 -5.57 -0.57 -6.51
C TRP A 6 -4.92 0.74 -6.06
N ILE A 7 -3.88 0.67 -5.22
CA ILE A 7 -3.12 1.84 -4.76
C ILE A 7 -2.54 2.61 -5.95
N GLY A 8 -1.90 1.92 -6.89
CA GLY A 8 -1.35 2.57 -8.08
C GLY A 8 -2.43 3.16 -8.99
N HIS A 9 -3.65 2.60 -9.00
CA HIS A 9 -4.77 3.23 -9.70
C HIS A 9 -5.19 4.53 -9.01
N THR A 10 -5.29 4.53 -7.68
CA THR A 10 -5.71 5.69 -6.90
C THR A 10 -4.65 6.80 -6.87
N LEU A 11 -3.36 6.46 -6.78
CA LEU A 11 -2.24 7.43 -6.83
C LEU A 11 -2.12 8.13 -8.19
N ARG A 12 -2.56 7.49 -9.28
CA ARG A 12 -2.60 8.11 -10.62
C ARG A 12 -3.78 9.06 -10.83
N LYS A 13 -4.80 9.04 -9.96
CA LYS A 13 -5.90 10.02 -10.02
C LYS A 13 -5.38 11.41 -9.65
N ALA A 14 -6.04 12.47 -10.10
CA ALA A 14 -5.67 13.83 -9.75
C ALA A 14 -5.63 14.05 -8.22
N LEU A 15 -4.77 14.96 -7.76
CA LEU A 15 -4.52 15.22 -6.33
C LEU A 15 -5.78 15.63 -5.56
N ASN A 16 -6.71 16.30 -6.25
CA ASN A 16 -8.00 16.74 -5.72
C ASN A 16 -9.02 15.60 -5.56
N CYS A 17 -8.76 14.41 -6.09
CA CYS A 17 -9.69 13.29 -6.07
C CYS A 17 -9.94 12.79 -4.64
N VAL A 18 -11.22 12.63 -4.27
CA VAL A 18 -11.65 12.19 -2.93
C VAL A 18 -11.03 10.85 -2.53
N THR A 19 -10.94 9.90 -3.46
CA THR A 19 -10.31 8.59 -3.21
C THR A 19 -8.82 8.70 -2.94
N ARG A 20 -8.15 9.70 -3.52
CA ARG A 20 -6.72 9.96 -3.28
C ARG A 20 -6.49 10.63 -1.93
N LYS A 21 -7.32 11.60 -1.55
CA LYS A 21 -7.33 12.19 -0.20
C LYS A 21 -7.66 11.14 0.87
N ALA A 22 -8.57 10.21 0.58
CA ALA A 22 -8.92 9.13 1.48
C ALA A 22 -7.76 8.16 1.76
N LEU A 23 -6.78 8.04 0.86
CA LEU A 23 -5.58 7.21 1.09
C LEU A 23 -4.68 7.78 2.20
N THR A 24 -4.55 9.11 2.26
CA THR A 24 -3.70 9.81 3.24
C THR A 24 -4.46 10.24 4.49
N TRP A 25 -5.79 10.17 4.46
CA TRP A 25 -6.66 10.55 5.57
C TRP A 25 -6.32 9.79 6.86
N ASN A 26 -6.05 10.55 7.93
CA ASN A 26 -5.92 10.02 9.28
C ASN A 26 -7.23 10.28 10.02
N PRO A 27 -8.11 9.29 10.22
CA PRO A 27 -9.34 9.52 10.96
C PRO A 27 -8.98 9.81 12.42
N GLN A 28 -9.14 11.08 12.82
CA GLN A 28 -8.91 11.55 14.17
C GLN A 28 -10.09 11.12 15.04
N GLY A 29 -9.83 10.28 16.05
CA GLY A 29 -10.88 9.77 16.96
C GLY A 29 -10.53 8.45 17.63
N GLN A 30 -11.12 8.22 18.80
CA GLN A 30 -11.10 6.93 19.49
C GLN A 30 -11.91 5.92 18.66
N ARG A 31 -11.29 4.79 18.28
CA ARG A 31 -12.00 3.70 17.59
C ARG A 31 -12.75 2.86 18.59
N GLU A 32 -13.95 2.42 18.23
CA GLU A 32 -14.70 1.44 19.02
C GLU A 32 -13.89 0.17 19.29
N ARG A 33 -13.95 -0.30 20.54
CA ARG A 33 -13.38 -1.57 20.99
C ARG A 33 -14.03 -2.69 20.16
N GLY A 34 -13.25 -3.42 19.36
CA GLY A 34 -13.72 -4.53 18.54
C GLY A 34 -13.39 -4.43 17.05
N ARG A 35 -13.09 -3.22 16.53
CA ARG A 35 -12.71 -3.06 15.12
C ARG A 35 -11.28 -3.56 14.86
N PRO A 36 -11.03 -4.39 13.83
CA PRO A 36 -9.70 -4.93 13.54
C PRO A 36 -8.63 -3.85 13.43
N LYS A 37 -7.52 -4.04 14.17
CA LYS A 37 -6.41 -3.07 14.32
C LYS A 37 -5.62 -2.85 13.02
N LYS A 38 -5.79 -3.74 12.03
CA LYS A 38 -5.08 -3.76 10.74
C LYS A 38 -5.87 -2.97 9.71
N THR A 39 -5.48 -1.72 9.48
CA THR A 39 -6.01 -0.90 8.39
C THR A 39 -5.15 -1.07 7.14
N LEU A 40 -5.78 -0.98 5.95
CA LEU A 40 -5.08 -0.96 4.66
C LEU A 40 -3.89 0.02 4.67
N ARG A 41 -4.06 1.19 5.29
CA ARG A 41 -2.99 2.18 5.50
C ARG A 41 -1.79 1.64 6.29
N ARG A 42 -2.00 0.99 7.44
CA ARG A 42 -0.90 0.43 8.25
C ARG A 42 -0.15 -0.66 7.52
N GLU A 43 -0.88 -1.54 6.84
CA GLU A 43 -0.25 -2.60 6.05
C GLU A 43 0.51 -2.05 4.84
N MET A 44 0.04 -0.96 4.24
CA MET A 44 0.78 -0.22 3.23
C MET A 44 2.03 0.44 3.80
N GLU A 45 1.93 1.14 4.93
CA GLU A 45 3.07 1.78 5.60
C GLU A 45 4.14 0.75 5.97
N ILE A 46 3.75 -0.45 6.42
CA ILE A 46 4.66 -1.56 6.69
C ILE A 46 5.36 -2.04 5.40
N ASP A 47 4.62 -2.18 4.30
CA ASP A 47 5.21 -2.59 3.03
C ASP A 47 6.10 -1.50 2.41
N MET A 48 5.72 -0.22 2.54
CA MET A 48 6.55 0.92 2.13
C MET A 48 7.84 1.02 2.93
N ARG A 49 7.76 0.83 4.25
CA ARG A 49 8.94 0.80 5.13
C ARG A 49 9.95 -0.26 4.71
N LYS A 50 9.48 -1.44 4.27
CA LYS A 50 10.37 -2.50 3.75
C LYS A 50 11.01 -2.15 2.42
N MET A 51 10.35 -1.34 1.61
CA MET A 51 10.91 -0.85 0.34
C MET A 51 11.82 0.36 0.54
N ASN A 52 11.93 0.87 1.78
CA ASN A 52 12.64 2.09 2.11
C ASN A 52 12.21 3.28 1.24
N LYS A 53 10.90 3.41 0.97
CA LYS A 53 10.33 4.50 0.16
C LYS A 53 9.38 5.37 0.96
N ASN A 54 9.42 6.66 0.69
CA ASN A 54 8.44 7.62 1.20
C ASN A 54 7.19 7.70 0.29
N TRP A 55 6.16 8.41 0.74
CA TRP A 55 4.92 8.59 -0.02
C TRP A 55 5.10 9.36 -1.33
N MET A 56 6.01 10.34 -1.36
CA MET A 56 6.27 11.18 -2.53
C MET A 56 6.96 10.40 -3.65
N GLU A 57 7.93 9.55 -3.31
CA GLU A 57 8.61 8.64 -4.23
C GLU A 57 7.64 7.61 -4.79
N LEU A 58 6.82 7.01 -3.93
CA LEU A 58 5.80 6.05 -4.33
C LEU A 58 4.78 6.69 -5.31
N GLU A 59 4.45 7.95 -5.08
CA GLU A 59 3.57 8.73 -5.94
C GLU A 59 4.19 9.01 -7.31
N LYS A 60 5.47 9.43 -7.35
CA LYS A 60 6.23 9.62 -8.60
C LYS A 60 6.31 8.32 -9.40
N GLU A 61 6.63 7.21 -8.73
CA GLU A 61 6.73 5.90 -9.37
C GLU A 61 5.39 5.32 -9.80
N ALA A 62 4.29 5.68 -9.13
CA ALA A 62 2.96 5.27 -9.55
C ALA A 62 2.54 5.92 -10.88
N GLN A 63 3.09 7.09 -11.21
CA GLN A 63 2.84 7.75 -12.48
C GLN A 63 3.56 7.04 -13.64
N ASP A 64 4.78 6.57 -13.39
CA ASP A 64 5.50 5.74 -14.35
C ASP A 64 4.96 4.30 -14.35
N ARG A 65 4.23 3.93 -15.42
CA ARG A 65 3.60 2.61 -15.54
C ARG A 65 4.59 1.44 -15.67
N VAL A 66 5.82 1.70 -16.09
CA VAL A 66 6.87 0.68 -16.25
C VAL A 66 7.54 0.45 -14.90
N VAL A 67 7.97 1.52 -14.24
CA VAL A 67 8.56 1.47 -12.90
C VAL A 67 7.56 0.89 -11.89
N TRP A 68 6.29 1.30 -11.96
CA TRP A 68 5.23 0.72 -11.12
C TRP A 68 5.06 -0.79 -11.31
N ARG A 69 5.13 -1.28 -12.56
CA ARG A 69 5.03 -2.71 -12.86
C ARG A 69 6.20 -3.50 -12.27
N MET A 70 7.41 -2.98 -12.39
CA MET A 70 8.61 -3.60 -11.81
C MET A 70 8.52 -3.66 -10.28
N LEU A 71 8.12 -2.56 -9.64
CA LEU A 71 7.97 -2.48 -8.19
C LEU A 71 6.91 -3.45 -7.64
N VAL A 72 5.72 -3.46 -8.26
CA VAL A 72 4.65 -4.38 -7.87
C VAL A 72 5.02 -5.84 -8.17
N GLY A 73 5.82 -6.08 -9.21
CA GLY A 73 6.40 -7.38 -9.54
C GLY A 73 7.38 -7.88 -8.48
N GLY A 74 8.34 -7.04 -8.06
CA GLY A 74 9.29 -7.38 -6.98
C GLY A 74 8.63 -7.65 -5.63
N LEU A 75 7.55 -6.92 -5.32
CA LEU A 75 6.70 -7.18 -4.15
C LEU A 75 6.01 -8.56 -4.19
N CYS A 76 5.86 -9.17 -5.36
CA CYS A 76 5.25 -10.50 -5.51
C CYS A 76 6.15 -11.61 -4.98
N SER A 77 7.46 -11.54 -5.22
CA SER A 77 8.43 -12.55 -4.81
C SER A 77 8.60 -12.58 -3.27
N ILE A 78 8.70 -11.42 -2.64
CA ILE A 78 8.90 -11.26 -1.19
C ILE A 78 7.67 -11.73 -0.39
N ARG A 79 6.46 -11.43 -0.89
CA ARG A 79 5.22 -11.74 -0.17
C ARG A 79 4.78 -13.20 -0.29
N SER A 80 5.22 -13.90 -1.33
CA SER A 80 4.92 -15.33 -1.52
C SER A 80 5.69 -16.21 -0.54
N ASN A 81 6.95 -15.85 -0.21
CA ASN A 81 7.73 -16.54 0.82
C ASN A 81 7.10 -16.44 2.22
N ARG A 82 6.38 -15.34 2.54
CA ARG A 82 5.68 -15.21 3.82
C ARG A 82 4.51 -16.17 4.00
N ARG A 83 3.80 -16.53 2.91
CA ARG A 83 2.72 -17.50 3.02
C ARG A 83 3.24 -18.92 3.27
N LYS A 84 4.41 -19.26 2.71
CA LYS A 84 5.08 -20.53 2.97
C LYS A 84 5.57 -20.65 4.42
N LEU A 85 6.07 -19.56 5.01
CA LEU A 85 6.54 -19.58 6.40
C LEU A 85 5.41 -19.71 7.45
N CYS A 86 4.20 -19.20 7.16
CA CYS A 86 3.03 -19.33 8.04
C CYS A 86 2.24 -20.64 7.85
N SER A 87 2.63 -21.51 6.91
CA SER A 87 2.04 -22.84 6.72
C SER A 87 2.92 -23.98 7.23
N ASN A 88 4.08 -23.66 7.83
CA ASN A 88 5.00 -24.61 8.45
C ASN A 88 5.17 -24.37 9.97
N ILE A 89 4.16 -23.76 10.62
CA ILE A 89 3.99 -23.76 12.08
C ILE A 89 2.60 -24.30 12.36
#